data_AF-A0A2D3W288-F1
#
_entry.id   AF-A0A2D3W288-F1
#
_cell.length_a   1.000
_cell.length_b   1.000
_cell.length_c   1.000
_cell.angle_alpha   90.00
_cell.angle_beta   90.00
_cell.angle_gamma   90.00
#
_symmetry.space_group_name_H-M   'P 1'
#
loop_
_entity.id
_entity.type
_entity.pdbx_description
1 polymer ?
#
loop_
_entity_poly.entity_id
_entity_poly.type
_entity_poly.pdbx_seq_one_letter_code
_entity_poly.pdbx_strand_id
1 'polypeptide(L)' 'VSAVPMAARVSNKVGMEYDRTNMLLMHAMGPNVAGVIGSAVAAGILMSIFK' A
#
# COMPACT_ATOMS: atom_id res chain seq x y z
N VAL A 1 -3.52 2.66 1.09
CA VAL A 1 -2.81 3.29 2.24
C VAL A 1 -1.33 2.96 2.12
N SER A 2 -0.46 3.96 2.15
CA SER A 2 0.99 3.86 1.91
C SER A 2 1.81 3.56 3.17
N ALA A 3 1.28 2.74 4.08
CA ALA A 3 1.95 2.38 5.33
C ALA A 3 2.83 1.15 5.11
N VAL A 4 4.03 1.35 4.56
CA VAL A 4 4.99 0.27 4.33
C VAL A 4 5.71 -0.10 5.64
N PRO A 5 5.82 -1.39 6.02
CA PRO A 5 5.21 -2.59 5.42
C PRO A 5 3.86 -2.97 6.06
N MET A 6 3.37 -2.19 7.03
CA MET A 6 2.24 -2.54 7.89
C MET A 6 0.93 -2.80 7.12
N ALA A 7 0.60 -2.03 6.08
CA ALA A 7 -0.62 -2.23 5.30
C ALA A 7 -0.64 -3.60 4.61
N ALA A 8 0.48 -4.07 4.06
CA ALA A 8 0.59 -5.40 3.46
C ALA A 8 0.46 -6.52 4.52
N ARG A 9 0.99 -6.29 5.74
CA ARG A 9 0.86 -7.24 6.86
C ARG A 9 -0.58 -7.34 7.38
N VAL A 10 -1.30 -6.22 7.48
CA VAL A 10 -2.72 -6.21 7.87
C VAL A 10 -3.57 -6.95 6.83
N SER A 11 -3.38 -6.67 5.54
CA SER A 11 -4.07 -7.40 4.47
C SER A 11 -3.77 -8.90 4.51
N ASN A 12 -2.54 -9.31 4.81
CA ASN A 12 -2.19 -10.71 4.98
C ASN A 12 -2.85 -11.35 6.22
N LYS A 13 -2.89 -10.64 7.35
CA LYS A 13 -3.54 -11.12 8.57
C LYS A 13 -5.04 -11.37 8.34
N VAL A 14 -5.73 -10.40 7.76
CA VAL A 14 -7.16 -10.53 7.44
C VAL A 14 -7.38 -11.62 6.40
N GLY A 15 -6.55 -11.68 5.35
CA GLY A 15 -6.64 -12.76 4.34
C GLY A 15 -6.52 -14.16 4.94
N MET A 16 -5.60 -14.34 5.90
CA MET A 16 -5.43 -15.60 6.62
C MET A 16 -6.58 -15.95 7.58
N GLU A 17 -7.36 -14.97 8.04
CA GLU A 17 -8.56 -15.21 8.85
C GLU A 17 -9.69 -15.83 8.00
N TYR A 18 -9.79 -15.48 6.71
CA TYR A 18 -10.76 -16.04 5.78
C TYR A 18 -10.26 -17.32 5.08
N ASP A 19 -8.99 -17.37 4.69
CA ASP A 19 -8.34 -18.54 4.08
C ASP A 19 -6.88 -18.64 4.52
N ARG A 20 -6.58 -19.67 5.31
CA ARG A 20 -5.24 -19.89 5.88
C ARG A 20 -4.17 -20.26 4.84
N THR A 21 -4.56 -20.64 3.64
CA THR A 21 -3.64 -20.92 2.53
C THR A 21 -3.33 -19.68 1.68
N ASN A 22 -4.11 -18.60 1.86
CA ASN A 22 -3.99 -17.38 1.08
C ASN A 22 -2.93 -16.42 1.65
N MET A 23 -1.70 -16.57 1.16
CA MET A 23 -0.56 -15.74 1.56
C MET A 23 -0.47 -14.46 0.71
N LEU A 24 -1.16 -13.40 1.15
CA LEU A 24 -1.24 -12.13 0.43
C LEU A 24 -0.03 -11.21 0.65
N LEU A 25 0.87 -11.49 1.60
CA LEU A 25 1.95 -10.58 1.98
C LEU A 25 2.84 -10.18 0.78
N MET A 26 3.31 -11.15 0.00
CA MET A 26 4.19 -10.87 -1.15
C MET A 26 3.46 -10.14 -2.29
N HIS A 27 2.17 -10.41 -2.48
CA HIS A 27 1.37 -9.73 -3.50
C HIS A 27 0.99 -8.30 -3.08
N ALA A 28 0.61 -8.11 -1.81
CA ALA A 28 0.16 -6.85 -1.25
C ALA A 28 1.30 -5.83 -1.04
N MET A 29 2.57 -6.24 -1.11
CA MET A 29 3.71 -5.32 -1.07
C MET A 29 3.78 -4.41 -2.31
N GLY A 30 3.39 -4.90 -3.50
CA GLY A 30 3.38 -4.10 -4.74
C GLY A 30 2.49 -2.84 -4.63
N PRO A 31 1.20 -2.99 -4.31
CA PRO A 31 0.29 -1.86 -4.07
C PRO A 31 0.71 -0.95 -2.91
N ASN A 32 1.35 -1.50 -1.87
CA ASN A 32 1.81 -0.71 -0.72
C ASN A 32 2.93 0.27 -1.11
N VAL A 33 3.89 -0.17 -1.94
CA VAL A 33 4.96 0.69 -2.47
C VAL A 33 4.41 1.67 -3.51
N ALA A 34 3.50 1.24 -4.37
CA ALA A 34 2.84 2.12 -5.34
C ALA A 34 2.11 3.29 -4.67
N GLY A 35 1.50 3.06 -3.50
CA GLY A 35 0.84 4.12 -2.73
C GLY A 35 1.79 5.21 -2.22
N VAL A 36 3.02 4.87 -1.83
CA VAL A 36 4.04 5.86 -1.40
C VAL A 36 4.45 6.75 -2.57
N ILE A 37 4.72 6.14 -3.72
CA ILE A 37 5.09 6.85 -4.96
C ILE A 37 3.94 7.74 -5.42
N GLY A 38 2.71 7.22 -5.46
CA GLY A 38 1.53 7.99 -5.85
C GLY A 38 1.29 9.21 -4.96
N SER A 39 1.55 9.08 -3.65
CA SER A 39 1.42 10.20 -2.71
C SER A 39 2.45 11.30 -2.98
N ALA A 40 3.70 10.93 -3.30
CA ALA A 40 4.74 11.88 -3.65
C ALA A 40 4.44 12.60 -4.98
N VAL A 41 3.94 11.88 -5.99
CA VAL A 41 3.53 12.47 -7.27
C VAL A 41 2.35 13.42 -7.07
N ALA A 42 1.32 13.01 -6.32
CA ALA A 42 0.17 13.86 -6.03
C ALA A 42 0.59 15.14 -5.29
N ALA A 43 1.47 15.03 -4.29
CA ALA A 43 2.02 16.20 -3.60
C ALA A 43 2.80 17.12 -4.55
N GLY A 44 3.62 16.57 -5.44
CA GLY A 44 4.36 17.34 -6.45
C GLY A 44 3.44 18.10 -7.42
N ILE A 45 2.38 17.45 -7.90
CA ILE A 45 1.38 18.09 -8.77
C ILE A 45 0.65 19.21 -8.03
N LEU A 46 0.19 18.95 -6.80
CA LEU A 46 -0.48 19.97 -6.00
C LEU A 46 0.43 21.17 -5.73
N MET A 47 1.69 20.94 -5.35
CA MET A 47 2.66 22.01 -5.19
C MET A 47 2.90 22.80 -6.49
N SER A 48 2.89 22.16 -7.65
CA SER A 48 3.07 22.83 -8.95
C SER A 48 1.86 23.66 -9.38
N ILE A 49 0.66 23.37 -8.87
CA ILE A 49 -0.58 24.11 -9.20
C ILE A 49 -0.78 25.29 -8.25
N PHE A 50 -0.42 25.13 -6.98
CA PHE A 50 -0.65 26.12 -5.92
C PHE A 50 0.56 27.01 -5.59
N LYS A 51 1.69 26.83 -6.27
CA LYS A 51 2.88 27.70 -6.21
C LYS A 51 2.95 28.55 -7.47
#